data_AF-A0A3C0UQM7-F1
#
_entry.id   AF-A0A3C0UQM7-F1
#
_cell.length_a   1.000
_cell.length_b   1.000
_cell.length_c   1.000
_cell.angle_alpha   90.00
_cell.angle_beta   90.00
_cell.angle_gamma   90.00
#
_symmetry.space_group_name_H-M   'P 1'
#
loop_
_entity.id
_entity.type
_entity.pdbx_description
1 polymer ?
#
loop_
_entity_poly.entity_id
_entity_poly.type
_entity_poly.pdbx_seq_one_letter_code
_entity_poly.pdbx_strand_id
1 'polypeptide(L)' 'ILEQMQAGVSPVDFKKTKTIEDRREAIRYAVSLAQPHDIILVAGKGHETYQEIKGVKHHFDDREELRAAFE' A
#
# COMPACT_ATOMS: atom_id res chain seq x y z
N ILE A 1 -11.91 -2.76 8.17
CA ILE A 1 -11.56 -3.21 6.80
C ILE A 1 -10.33 -4.12 6.81
N LEU A 2 -9.19 -3.70 7.36
CA LEU A 2 -7.95 -4.50 7.32
C LEU A 2 -8.10 -5.91 7.92
N GLU A 3 -8.71 -6.03 9.11
CA GLU A 3 -8.97 -7.34 9.74
C GLU A 3 -9.84 -8.27 8.87
N GLN A 4 -10.83 -7.70 8.17
CA GLN A 4 -11.71 -8.46 7.28
C GLN A 4 -10.95 -8.93 6.03
N MET A 5 -10.03 -8.12 5.50
CA MET A 5 -9.16 -8.54 4.40
C MET A 5 -8.19 -9.65 4.84
N GLN A 6 -7.61 -9.52 6.04
CA GLN A 6 -6.71 -10.52 6.61
C GLN A 6 -7.40 -11.86 6.84
N ALA A 7 -8.69 -11.88 7.17
CA ALA A 7 -9.45 -13.12 7.31
C ALA A 7 -9.54 -13.94 6.01
N GLY A 8 -9.35 -13.30 4.84
CA GLY A 8 -9.28 -13.97 3.54
C GLY A 8 -7.89 -14.52 3.20
N VAL A 9 -6.86 -14.20 3.98
CA VAL A 9 -5.49 -14.69 3.76
C VAL A 9 -5.36 -16.10 4.30
N SER A 10 -4.81 -17.01 3.50
CA SER A 10 -4.62 -18.40 3.91
C SER A 10 -3.64 -18.48 5.11
N PRO A 11 -3.77 -19.47 6.01
CA PRO A 11 -2.85 -19.63 7.14
C PRO A 11 -1.37 -19.76 6.72
N VAL A 12 -1.10 -20.34 5.54
CA VAL A 12 0.26 -20.51 5.02
C VAL A 12 0.88 -19.22 4.52
N ASP A 13 0.05 -18.25 4.10
CA ASP A 13 0.49 -16.95 3.60
C ASP A 13 0.48 -15.86 4.67
N PHE A 14 -0.13 -16.11 5.83
CA PHE A 14 -0.25 -15.15 6.92
C PHE A 14 1.13 -14.63 7.37
N LYS A 15 2.12 -15.52 7.51
CA LYS A 15 3.50 -15.14 7.89
C LYS A 15 4.24 -14.37 6.79
N LYS A 16 3.80 -14.46 5.54
CA LYS A 16 4.38 -13.74 4.38
C LYS A 16 3.66 -12.42 4.11
N THR A 17 2.57 -12.16 4.81
CA THR A 17 1.75 -10.96 4.64
C THR A 17 2.15 -9.94 5.70
N LYS A 18 2.41 -8.71 5.27
CA LYS A 18 2.62 -7.56 6.17
C LYS A 18 1.43 -6.62 6.05
N THR A 19 0.85 -6.24 7.18
CA THR A 19 -0.22 -5.24 7.25
C THR A 19 0.33 -3.98 7.89
N ILE A 20 0.16 -2.86 7.18
CA ILE A 20 0.55 -1.51 7.59
C ILE A 20 -0.66 -0.62 7.32
N GLU A 21 -1.11 0.11 8.34
CA GLU A 21 -2.35 0.89 8.25
C GLU A 21 -2.17 2.17 7.42
N ASP A 22 -1.03 2.85 7.61
CA ASP A 22 -0.69 4.04 6.84
C ASP A 22 -0.27 3.66 5.41
N ARG A 23 -0.93 4.27 4.43
CA ARG A 23 -0.71 3.94 3.02
C ARG A 23 0.68 4.35 2.54
N ARG A 24 1.20 5.49 2.99
CA ARG A 24 2.54 5.96 2.61
C ARG A 24 3.60 5.04 3.21
N GLU A 25 3.46 4.64 4.46
CA GLU A 25 4.35 3.67 5.10
C GLU A 25 4.30 2.30 4.40
N ALA A 26 3.12 1.85 3.98
CA ALA A 26 2.98 0.59 3.23
C ALA A 26 3.73 0.63 1.89
N ILE A 27 3.61 1.74 1.15
CA ILE A 27 4.34 1.96 -0.11
C ILE A 27 5.85 1.97 0.15
N ARG A 28 6.33 2.74 1.13
CA ARG A 28 7.76 2.81 1.48
C ARG A 28 8.30 1.45 1.90
N TYR A 29 7.55 0.70 2.69
CA TYR A 29 7.93 -0.65 3.10
C TYR A 29 8.05 -1.58 1.89
N ALA A 30 7.08 -1.58 0.98
CA ALA A 30 7.14 -2.39 -0.24
C ALA A 30 8.36 -2.05 -1.11
N VAL A 31 8.66 -0.76 -1.29
CA VAL A 31 9.85 -0.31 -2.04
C VAL A 31 11.13 -0.71 -1.33
N SER A 32 11.20 -0.63 0.00
CA SER A 32 12.39 -1.02 0.77
C SER A 32 12.75 -2.52 0.66
N LEU A 33 11.77 -3.36 0.30
CA LEU A 33 12.00 -4.79 0.09
C LEU A 33 12.37 -5.13 -1.35
N ALA A 34 12.03 -4.28 -2.31
CA ALA A 34 12.18 -4.57 -3.72
C ALA A 34 13.65 -4.64 -4.14
N GLN A 35 13.96 -5.64 -4.96
CA GLN A 35 15.26 -5.83 -5.59
C GLN A 35 15.21 -5.42 -7.06
N PRO A 36 16.36 -5.22 -7.72
CA PRO A 36 16.38 -5.01 -9.16
C PRO A 36 15.60 -6.12 -9.87
N HIS A 37 14.74 -5.75 -10.82
CA HIS A 37 13.85 -6.62 -11.60
C HIS A 37 12.55 -7.05 -10.89
N ASP A 38 12.30 -6.64 -9.64
CA ASP A 38 11.00 -6.83 -9.00
C ASP A 38 9.96 -5.84 -9.54
N ILE A 39 8.68 -6.23 -9.45
CA ILE A 39 7.53 -5.40 -9.81
C ILE A 39 6.68 -5.17 -8.57
N ILE A 40 6.41 -3.90 -8.27
CA ILE A 40 5.46 -3.49 -7.23
C ILE A 40 4.14 -3.10 -7.89
N LEU A 41 3.04 -3.74 -7.47
CA LEU A 41 1.68 -3.38 -7.85
C LEU A 41 0.98 -2.65 -6.70
N VAL A 42 0.61 -1.39 -6.90
CA VAL A 42 -0.28 -0.65 -6.00
C VAL A 42 -1.68 -0.64 -6.60
N ALA A 43 -2.65 -1.22 -5.90
CA ALA A 43 -4.01 -1.43 -6.40
C ALA A 43 -5.08 -0.76 -5.51
N GLY A 44 -6.22 -0.43 -6.12
CA GLY A 44 -7.44 0.02 -5.43
C GLY A 44 -7.86 1.45 -5.74
N LYS A 45 -6.91 2.38 -5.90
CA LYS A 45 -7.19 3.82 -6.05
C LYS A 45 -7.33 4.31 -7.50
N GLY A 46 -6.64 3.66 -8.45
CA GLY A 46 -6.66 4.06 -9.86
C GLY A 46 -6.08 5.46 -10.09
N HIS A 47 -6.83 6.34 -10.75
CA HIS A 47 -6.40 7.71 -11.08
C HIS A 47 -6.78 8.75 -10.00
N GLU A 48 -7.36 8.34 -8.86
CA GLU A 48 -7.71 9.30 -7.81
C GLU A 48 -6.45 9.83 -7.12
N THR A 49 -6.47 11.10 -6.71
CA THR A 49 -5.33 11.81 -6.09
C THR A 49 -5.63 12.26 -4.67
N TYR A 50 -6.61 11.65 -4.01
CA TYR A 50 -6.99 11.95 -2.64
C TYR A 50 -7.27 10.69 -1.84
N GLN A 51 -6.98 10.72 -0.55
CA GLN A 51 -7.42 9.71 0.40
C GLN A 51 -8.52 10.28 1.28
N GLU A 52 -9.65 9.59 1.35
CA GLU A 52 -10.73 9.96 2.24
C GLU A 52 -10.53 9.32 3.62
N ILE A 53 -10.53 10.16 4.66
CA ILE A 53 -10.44 9.74 6.06
C ILE A 53 -11.62 10.36 6.79
N LYS A 54 -12.55 9.52 7.25
CA LYS A 54 -13.76 9.95 7.96
C LYS A 54 -14.56 11.05 7.22
N GLY A 55 -14.70 10.93 5.90
CA GLY A 55 -15.42 11.88 5.06
C GLY A 55 -14.62 13.12 4.61
N VAL A 56 -13.37 13.27 5.07
CA VAL A 56 -12.48 14.37 4.65
C VAL A 56 -11.49 13.86 3.60
N LYS A 57 -11.41 14.55 2.46
CA LYS A 57 -10.46 14.24 1.39
C LYS A 57 -9.14 14.95 1.64
N HIS A 58 -8.07 14.18 1.80
CA HIS A 58 -6.71 14.66 1.93
C HIS A 58 -5.94 14.40 0.62
N HIS A 59 -5.06 15.32 0.20
CA HIS A 59 -4.19 15.08 -0.96
C HIS A 59 -3.33 13.85 -0.72
N PHE A 60 -3.39 12.89 -1.65
CA PHE A 60 -2.61 11.67 -1.63
C PHE A 60 -2.65 11.01 -3.01
N ASP A 61 -1.53 10.97 -3.72
CA ASP A 61 -1.39 10.27 -5.01
C ASP A 61 -0.36 9.14 -4.88
N ASP A 62 -0.79 7.90 -5.11
CA ASP A 62 0.09 6.72 -5.04
C ASP A 62 1.31 6.85 -5.96
N ARG A 63 1.17 7.57 -7.10
CA ARG A 63 2.26 7.77 -8.06
C ARG A 63 3.31 8.74 -7.53
N GLU A 64 2.90 9.77 -6.80
CA GLU A 64 3.81 10.71 -6.15
C GLU A 64 4.57 10.01 -5.03
N GLU A 65 3.85 9.27 -4.19
CA GLU A 65 4.43 8.53 -3.06
C GLU A 65 5.38 7.41 -3.53
N LEU A 66 5.05 6.71 -4.62
CA LEU A 66 5.96 5.72 -5.22
C LEU A 66 7.24 6.36 -5.74
N ARG A 67 7.15 7.47 -6.49
CA ARG A 67 8.34 8.19 -6.99
C ARG A 67 9.24 8.61 -5.84
N ALA A 68 8.67 9.25 -4.83
CA ALA A 68 9.40 9.72 -3.65
C ALA A 68 10.02 8.57 -2.82
N ALA A 69 9.51 7.33 -2.93
CA ALA A 69 10.07 6.17 -2.25
C ALA A 69 11.26 5.53 -2.98
N PHE A 70 11.44 5.80 -4.27
CA PHE A 70 12.57 5.32 -5.09
C PHE A 70 13.72 6.34 -5.20
N GLU A 71 13.51 7.58 -4.75
CA GLU A 71 14.54 8.64 -4.62
C GLU A 71 15.37 8.46 -3.35
#